data_AF-A0A0J9S1X4-F1
#
_entry.id   AF-A0A0J9S1X4-F1
#
_cell.length_a   1.000
_cell.length_b   1.000
_cell.length_c   1.000
_cell.angle_alpha   90.00
_cell.angle_beta   90.00
_cell.angle_gamma   90.00
#
_symmetry.space_group_name_H-M   'P 1'
#
loop_
_entity.id
_entity.type
_entity.pdbx_description
1 polymer ?
#
loop_
_entity_poly.entity_id
_entity_poly.type
_entity_poly.pdbx_seq_one_letter_code
_entity_poly.pdbx_strand_id
1 'polypeptide(L)'
;MLPFIQKFVFSFSDELYSQRFYNNLDGSTDYRAYISNCKSLSSFPQSSITKRTCAKLLQYLDTNTISRNTNNKYDVCKLLNFWVYRWFFDILRTKDEKSIPLAYGELQLIWNDFIKDKPEKPGNKICRPISELAAYGDWRYRKELYEYYVDYEDFSKTLASWPTRCKDFYHYVESKRKLYEHFKTPCSSKEKKGCPEFYSECERYDPEKVLPHPDCKGVIMQERVTTGSRIPKIIKGPSLNVPESEDENDGRMPVGAPSSNENSNNVRMYGSVLLGVVATSMTSGALYRVNINSLIQINCICLLISSIISP
;
A
#
# COMPACT_ATOMS: atom_id res chain seq x y z
N MET A 1 1.81 5.17 2.89
CA MET A 1 2.91 5.23 3.89
C MET A 1 3.88 6.38 3.56
N LEU A 2 4.55 7.02 4.53
CA LEU A 2 5.71 7.89 4.25
C LEU A 2 6.85 6.99 3.72
N PRO A 3 7.67 7.39 2.74
CA PRO A 3 8.85 6.66 2.28
C PRO A 3 9.81 6.34 3.43
N PHE A 4 9.95 7.28 4.38
CA PHE A 4 10.69 7.07 5.61
C PHE A 4 10.09 5.92 6.45
N ILE A 5 8.76 5.88 6.62
CA ILE A 5 8.09 4.80 7.35
C ILE A 5 8.24 3.46 6.61
N GLN A 6 8.18 3.45 5.29
CA GLN A 6 8.32 2.23 4.50
C GLN A 6 9.70 1.60 4.70
N LYS A 7 10.77 2.40 4.77
CA LYS A 7 12.14 1.95 5.08
C LYS A 7 12.30 1.31 6.48
N PHE A 8 11.52 1.74 7.48
CA PHE A 8 11.51 1.07 8.79
C PHE A 8 10.73 -0.25 8.79
N VAL A 9 9.78 -0.40 7.87
CA VAL A 9 8.97 -1.61 7.74
C VAL A 9 9.69 -2.65 6.89
N PHE A 10 10.38 -2.22 5.82
CA PHE A 10 11.10 -3.09 4.89
C PHE A 10 12.49 -2.52 4.57
N SER A 11 13.53 -3.27 4.93
CA SER A 11 14.93 -2.90 4.71
C SER A 11 15.29 -2.68 3.23
N PHE A 12 14.62 -3.40 2.34
CA PHE A 12 14.80 -3.32 0.87
C PHE A 12 13.98 -2.21 0.21
N SER A 13 13.30 -1.34 0.97
CA SER A 13 12.41 -0.31 0.38
C SER A 13 13.11 0.57 -0.65
N ASP A 14 14.38 0.91 -0.44
CA ASP A 14 15.16 1.75 -1.35
C ASP A 14 15.46 1.08 -2.71
N GLU A 15 15.19 -0.22 -2.86
CA GLU A 15 15.30 -0.95 -4.12
C GLU A 15 14.01 -0.89 -4.94
N LEU A 16 12.87 -0.61 -4.30
CA LEU A 16 11.58 -0.51 -4.96
C LEU A 16 11.56 0.68 -5.93
N TYR A 17 10.95 0.50 -7.10
CA TYR A 17 10.96 1.54 -8.13
C TYR A 17 10.27 2.81 -7.65
N SER A 18 9.08 2.69 -7.04
CA SER A 18 8.31 3.82 -6.55
C SER A 18 9.10 4.64 -5.52
N GLN A 19 9.84 3.96 -4.65
CA GLN A 19 10.69 4.57 -3.63
C GLN A 19 11.90 5.28 -4.25
N ARG A 20 12.60 4.64 -5.20
CA ARG A 20 13.70 5.27 -5.95
C ARG A 20 13.22 6.52 -6.70
N PHE A 21 12.05 6.43 -7.32
CA PHE A 21 11.42 7.55 -8.02
C PHE A 21 11.21 8.74 -7.08
N TYR A 22 10.65 8.52 -5.89
CA TYR A 22 10.48 9.59 -4.90
C TYR A 22 11.80 10.12 -4.32
N ASN A 23 12.77 9.24 -4.05
CA ASN A 23 14.08 9.65 -3.57
C ASN A 23 14.78 10.59 -4.58
N ASN A 24 14.63 10.32 -5.88
CA ASN A 24 15.17 11.20 -6.93
C ASN A 24 14.51 12.59 -6.91
N LEU A 25 13.19 12.67 -6.74
CA LEU A 25 12.46 13.94 -6.61
C LEU A 25 12.85 14.69 -5.32
N ASP A 26 13.00 13.95 -4.22
CA ASP A 26 13.37 14.49 -2.91
C ASP A 26 14.83 15.00 -2.90
N GLY A 27 15.74 14.33 -3.63
CA GLY A 27 17.15 14.71 -3.76
C GLY A 27 17.42 15.86 -4.75
N SER A 28 16.47 16.21 -5.60
CA SER A 28 16.71 17.22 -6.64
C SER A 28 17.06 18.61 -6.09
N THR A 29 18.12 19.23 -6.62
CA THR A 29 18.65 20.55 -6.20
C THR A 29 18.44 21.67 -7.21
N ASP A 30 18.25 21.36 -8.49
CA ASP A 30 18.25 22.36 -9.58
C ASP A 30 16.86 23.00 -9.80
N TYR A 31 15.96 22.83 -8.83
CA TYR A 31 14.61 23.40 -8.87
C TYR A 31 14.60 24.93 -8.70
N ARG A 32 15.71 25.56 -8.31
CA ARG A 32 15.76 26.99 -7.93
C ARG A 32 15.24 27.91 -9.04
N ALA A 33 15.53 27.59 -10.31
CA ALA A 33 15.07 28.36 -11.46
C ALA A 33 13.53 28.44 -11.59
N TYR A 34 12.81 27.48 -11.02
CA TYR A 34 11.35 27.35 -11.13
C TYR A 34 10.58 27.96 -9.96
N ILE A 35 11.28 28.48 -8.92
CA ILE A 35 10.62 29.02 -7.72
C ILE A 35 9.72 30.22 -8.07
N SER A 36 10.12 31.04 -9.04
CA SER A 36 9.36 32.22 -9.47
C SER A 36 8.02 31.84 -10.12
N ASN A 37 7.96 30.71 -10.85
CA ASN A 37 6.71 30.18 -11.41
C ASN A 37 5.71 29.81 -10.31
N CYS A 38 6.20 29.48 -9.12
CA CYS A 38 5.38 29.07 -7.97
C CYS A 38 4.95 30.25 -7.07
N LYS A 39 5.08 31.50 -7.53
CA LYS A 39 4.87 32.69 -6.69
C LYS A 39 3.49 32.77 -6.02
N SER A 40 2.43 32.33 -6.70
CA SER A 40 1.06 32.42 -6.20
C SER A 40 0.80 31.53 -4.97
N LEU A 41 1.62 30.49 -4.78
CA LEU A 41 1.59 29.65 -3.59
C LEU A 41 2.11 30.37 -2.32
N SER A 42 2.54 31.64 -2.43
CA SER A 42 3.02 32.42 -1.28
C SER A 42 1.92 32.77 -0.27
N SER A 43 0.65 32.67 -0.66
CA SER A 43 -0.52 32.90 0.19
C SER A 43 -0.83 31.75 1.15
N PHE A 44 -0.24 30.56 0.95
CA PHE A 44 -0.50 29.38 1.77
C PHE A 44 0.49 29.21 2.92
N PRO A 45 0.10 28.53 4.01
CA PRO A 45 1.01 28.18 5.09
C PRO A 45 2.26 27.45 4.58
N GLN A 46 3.39 27.65 5.27
CA GLN A 46 4.67 27.03 4.90
C GLN A 46 5.08 27.32 3.45
N SER A 47 4.75 28.50 2.93
CA SER A 47 4.94 28.89 1.54
C SER A 47 6.33 28.61 0.97
N SER A 48 7.39 28.73 1.76
CA SER A 48 8.75 28.37 1.33
C SER A 48 8.87 26.90 0.90
N ILE A 49 8.32 25.98 1.70
CA ILE A 49 8.35 24.54 1.42
C ILE A 49 7.35 24.20 0.30
N THR A 50 6.16 24.79 0.32
CA THR A 50 5.15 24.60 -0.74
C THR A 50 5.67 25.04 -2.12
N LYS A 51 6.35 26.20 -2.19
CA LYS A 51 7.01 26.67 -3.41
C LYS A 51 8.16 25.77 -3.84
N ARG A 52 8.94 25.25 -2.89
CA ARG A 52 10.01 24.29 -3.18
C ARG A 52 9.47 23.01 -3.83
N THR A 53 8.39 22.45 -3.30
CA THR A 53 7.74 21.25 -3.87
C THR A 53 7.20 21.53 -5.27
N CYS A 54 6.52 22.67 -5.46
CA CYS A 54 6.07 23.11 -6.79
C CYS A 54 7.26 23.25 -7.76
N ALA A 55 8.34 23.90 -7.36
CA ALA A 55 9.50 24.12 -8.22
C ALA A 55 10.16 22.79 -8.65
N LYS A 56 10.25 21.80 -7.74
CA LYS A 56 10.74 20.45 -8.05
C LYS A 56 9.85 19.72 -9.04
N LEU A 57 8.53 19.85 -8.90
CA LEU A 57 7.57 19.35 -9.89
C LEU A 57 7.85 19.96 -11.27
N LEU A 58 7.95 21.30 -11.37
CA LEU A 58 8.16 21.97 -12.66
C LEU A 58 9.50 21.58 -13.29
N GLN A 59 10.56 21.49 -12.48
CA GLN A 59 11.85 20.97 -12.93
C GLN A 59 11.73 19.57 -13.51
N TYR A 60 11.04 18.65 -12.81
CA TYR A 60 10.82 17.29 -13.31
C TYR A 60 10.09 17.30 -14.66
N LEU A 61 9.02 18.09 -14.77
CA LEU A 61 8.25 18.24 -16.01
C LEU A 61 9.05 18.87 -17.15
N ASP A 62 10.15 19.56 -16.86
CA ASP A 62 11.03 20.16 -17.86
C ASP A 62 12.12 19.24 -18.35
N THR A 63 12.80 18.58 -17.42
CA THR A 63 13.98 17.79 -17.72
C THR A 63 13.67 16.35 -18.11
N ASN A 64 12.53 15.81 -17.66
CA ASN A 64 12.20 14.40 -17.88
C ASN A 64 11.24 14.25 -19.05
N THR A 65 11.73 13.58 -20.10
CA THR A 65 10.87 13.13 -21.19
C THR A 65 10.26 11.79 -20.83
N ILE A 66 8.94 11.75 -20.64
CA ILE A 66 8.20 10.50 -20.43
C ILE A 66 7.72 10.03 -21.79
N SER A 67 8.19 8.87 -22.25
CA SER A 67 7.79 8.34 -23.54
C SER A 67 6.35 7.78 -23.52
N ARG A 68 5.58 8.07 -24.59
CA ARG A 68 4.29 7.44 -24.96
C ARG A 68 4.48 6.06 -25.56
N ASN A 69 5.62 5.82 -26.23
CA ASN A 69 5.90 4.61 -27.01
C ASN A 69 6.68 3.55 -26.23
N THR A 70 7.19 3.90 -25.04
CA THR A 70 7.78 2.91 -24.17
C THR A 70 6.68 1.98 -23.67
N ASN A 71 6.98 0.68 -23.70
CA ASN A 71 6.37 -0.39 -22.91
C ASN A 71 6.47 -0.11 -21.39
N ASN A 72 6.23 1.12 -20.95
CA ASN A 72 6.21 1.49 -19.55
C ASN A 72 5.09 0.68 -18.93
N LYS A 73 5.50 -0.28 -18.11
CA LYS A 73 4.63 -1.20 -17.38
C LYS A 73 3.56 -0.47 -16.56
N TYR A 74 3.80 0.80 -16.24
CA TYR A 74 2.93 1.67 -15.44
C TYR A 74 3.09 3.15 -15.84
N ASP A 75 2.14 3.97 -15.43
CA ASP A 75 2.11 5.42 -15.65
C ASP A 75 2.91 6.18 -14.58
N VAL A 76 4.10 6.67 -14.93
CA VAL A 76 4.96 7.47 -14.03
C VAL A 76 4.30 8.78 -13.60
N CYS A 77 3.39 9.34 -14.41
CA CYS A 77 2.68 10.58 -14.05
C CYS A 77 1.80 10.40 -12.81
N LYS A 78 1.24 9.20 -12.59
CA LYS A 78 0.46 8.90 -11.38
C LYS A 78 1.35 8.90 -10.12
N LEU A 79 2.57 8.35 -10.20
CA LEU A 79 3.54 8.45 -9.09
C LEU A 79 3.89 9.90 -8.79
N LEU A 80 4.17 10.71 -9.81
CA LEU A 80 4.45 12.13 -9.64
C LEU A 80 3.30 12.85 -8.94
N ASN A 81 2.06 12.61 -9.37
CA ASN A 81 0.86 13.17 -8.75
C ASN A 81 0.75 12.80 -7.26
N PHE A 82 0.94 11.52 -6.92
CA PHE A 82 0.91 11.08 -5.51
C PHE A 82 2.06 11.66 -4.68
N TRP A 83 3.25 11.81 -5.26
CA TRP A 83 4.39 12.44 -4.59
C TRP A 83 4.10 13.90 -4.25
N VAL A 84 3.63 14.67 -5.23
CA VAL A 84 3.29 16.09 -5.07
C VAL A 84 2.19 16.27 -4.04
N TYR A 85 1.07 15.56 -4.21
CA TYR A 85 -0.08 15.69 -3.33
C TYR A 85 0.25 15.30 -1.89
N ARG A 86 1.04 14.24 -1.71
CA ARG A 86 1.55 13.87 -0.38
C ARG A 86 2.31 15.01 0.29
N TRP A 87 3.26 15.63 -0.41
CA TRP A 87 4.04 16.73 0.17
C TRP A 87 3.14 17.91 0.53
N PHE A 88 2.22 18.30 -0.35
CA PHE A 88 1.24 19.35 -0.05
C PHE A 88 0.40 19.02 1.19
N PHE A 89 -0.13 17.79 1.25
CA PHE A 89 -0.91 17.33 2.39
C PHE A 89 -0.10 17.36 3.69
N ASP A 90 1.11 16.79 3.68
CA ASP A 90 1.96 16.68 4.87
C ASP A 90 2.43 18.06 5.37
N ILE A 91 2.74 18.98 4.46
CA ILE A 91 3.15 20.37 4.79
C ILE A 91 1.97 21.15 5.38
N LEU A 92 0.83 21.18 4.67
CA LEU A 92 -0.26 22.10 4.97
C LEU A 92 -1.16 21.64 6.11
N ARG A 93 -1.36 20.32 6.29
CA ARG A 93 -2.16 19.77 7.40
C ARG A 93 -1.62 20.19 8.77
N THR A 94 -0.32 20.48 8.88
CA THR A 94 0.28 20.93 10.15
C THR A 94 -0.22 22.31 10.61
N LYS A 95 -0.85 23.08 9.71
CA LYS A 95 -1.32 24.45 9.97
C LYS A 95 -2.80 24.60 9.74
N ASP A 96 -3.29 24.17 8.58
CA ASP A 96 -4.70 24.27 8.22
C ASP A 96 -5.06 23.22 7.15
N GLU A 97 -5.81 22.20 7.54
CA GLU A 97 -6.27 21.15 6.62
C GLU A 97 -7.20 21.70 5.53
N LYS A 98 -7.94 22.79 5.81
CA LYS A 98 -8.84 23.42 4.83
C LYS A 98 -8.07 24.10 3.69
N SER A 99 -6.80 24.44 3.91
CA SER A 99 -5.94 25.04 2.90
C SER A 99 -5.43 24.04 1.85
N ILE A 100 -5.47 22.73 2.13
CA ILE A 100 -4.97 21.67 1.24
C ILE A 100 -5.65 21.68 -0.14
N PRO A 101 -6.99 21.59 -0.24
CA PRO A 101 -7.66 21.60 -1.55
C PRO A 101 -7.42 22.91 -2.32
N LEU A 102 -7.36 24.05 -1.63
CA LEU A 102 -7.11 25.36 -2.24
C LEU A 102 -5.69 25.46 -2.79
N ALA A 103 -4.68 25.05 -2.01
CA ALA A 103 -3.29 25.05 -2.43
C ALA A 103 -3.03 24.07 -3.57
N TYR A 104 -3.69 22.90 -3.54
CA TYR A 104 -3.60 21.94 -4.63
C TYR A 104 -4.28 22.45 -5.90
N GLY A 105 -5.42 23.15 -5.79
CA GLY A 105 -6.04 23.84 -6.92
C GLY A 105 -5.12 24.89 -7.55
N GLU A 106 -4.49 25.72 -6.73
CA GLU A 106 -3.51 26.71 -7.22
C GLU A 106 -2.32 26.03 -7.92
N LEU A 107 -1.82 24.92 -7.36
CA LEU A 107 -0.76 24.14 -7.97
C LEU A 107 -1.18 23.55 -9.33
N GLN A 108 -2.43 23.11 -9.46
CA GLN A 108 -2.95 22.59 -10.72
C GLN A 108 -2.95 23.64 -11.81
N LEU A 109 -3.28 24.90 -11.48
CA LEU A 109 -3.20 26.02 -12.41
C LEU A 109 -1.75 26.21 -12.89
N ILE A 110 -0.81 26.33 -11.95
CA ILE A 110 0.62 26.47 -12.28
C ILE A 110 1.11 25.29 -13.14
N TRP A 111 0.75 24.05 -12.77
CA TRP A 111 1.16 22.85 -13.49
C TRP A 111 0.61 22.87 -14.92
N ASN A 112 -0.69 23.11 -15.10
CA ASN A 112 -1.33 23.15 -16.41
C ASN A 112 -0.77 24.27 -17.29
N ASP A 113 -0.54 25.46 -16.73
CA ASP A 113 0.09 26.57 -17.46
C ASP A 113 1.51 26.23 -17.89
N PHE A 114 2.29 25.59 -17.02
CA PHE A 114 3.68 25.21 -17.32
C PHE A 114 3.81 24.19 -18.46
N ILE A 115 2.83 23.30 -18.60
CA ILE A 115 2.82 22.28 -19.66
C ILE A 115 2.05 22.71 -20.91
N LYS A 116 1.31 23.83 -20.87
CA LYS A 116 0.41 24.27 -21.94
C LYS A 116 1.12 24.43 -23.29
N ASP A 117 2.29 25.06 -23.27
CA ASP A 117 3.05 25.39 -24.48
C ASP A 117 4.12 24.34 -24.80
N LYS A 118 4.18 23.24 -24.03
CA LYS A 118 5.12 22.16 -24.31
C LYS A 118 4.60 21.35 -25.49
N PRO A 119 5.35 21.29 -26.61
CA PRO A 119 4.89 20.60 -27.79
C PRO A 119 4.66 19.13 -27.44
N GLU A 120 3.48 18.61 -27.79
CA GLU A 120 3.23 17.18 -27.78
C GLU A 120 4.11 16.54 -28.84
N LYS A 121 5.35 16.20 -28.46
CA LYS A 121 6.24 15.48 -29.36
C LYS A 121 5.63 14.09 -29.63
N PRO A 122 5.63 13.61 -30.89
CA PRO A 122 5.29 12.24 -31.20
C PRO A 122 6.09 11.30 -30.31
N GLY A 123 5.41 10.43 -29.56
CA GLY A 123 6.07 9.52 -28.64
C GLY A 123 6.38 10.09 -27.25
N ASN A 124 5.92 11.28 -26.85
CA ASN A 124 6.06 11.80 -25.47
C ASN A 124 4.71 12.04 -24.77
N LYS A 125 4.60 11.63 -23.51
CA LYS A 125 3.42 11.81 -22.66
C LYS A 125 3.61 13.04 -21.77
N ILE A 126 2.68 13.98 -21.88
CA ILE A 126 2.59 15.11 -20.94
C ILE A 126 1.96 14.62 -19.64
N CYS A 127 2.64 14.81 -18.51
CA CYS A 127 2.03 14.60 -17.20
C CYS A 127 1.11 15.75 -16.84
N ARG A 128 -0.17 15.43 -16.68
CA ARG A 128 -1.20 16.34 -16.20
C ARG A 128 -1.49 16.05 -14.72
N PRO A 129 -1.93 17.06 -13.95
CA PRO A 129 -2.38 16.83 -12.58
C PRO A 129 -3.65 15.95 -12.56
N ILE A 130 -3.79 15.14 -11.52
CA ILE A 130 -5.03 14.42 -11.20
C ILE A 130 -5.91 15.37 -10.39
N SER A 131 -7.01 15.81 -11.00
CA SER A 131 -7.88 16.86 -10.47
C SER A 131 -8.48 16.50 -9.12
N GLU A 132 -8.89 15.25 -8.98
CA GLU A 132 -9.74 14.75 -7.90
C GLU A 132 -8.97 14.30 -6.66
N LEU A 133 -7.62 14.34 -6.65
CA LEU A 133 -6.83 13.86 -5.52
C LEU A 133 -7.21 14.51 -4.19
N ALA A 134 -7.55 15.81 -4.23
CA ALA A 134 -8.02 16.54 -3.05
C ALA A 134 -9.42 16.13 -2.56
N ALA A 135 -10.24 15.54 -3.43
CA ALA A 135 -11.57 15.05 -3.09
C ALA A 135 -11.55 13.62 -2.54
N TYR A 136 -10.48 12.86 -2.78
CA TYR A 136 -10.36 11.49 -2.31
C TYR A 136 -9.92 11.42 -0.85
N GLY A 137 -10.87 11.19 0.06
CA GLY A 137 -10.58 10.93 1.47
C GLY A 137 -9.64 9.73 1.69
N ASP A 138 -9.60 8.79 0.74
CA ASP A 138 -8.76 7.60 0.76
C ASP A 138 -7.51 7.70 -0.14
N TRP A 139 -7.08 8.91 -0.53
CA TRP A 139 -5.93 9.13 -1.43
C TRP A 139 -4.66 8.37 -1.00
N ARG A 140 -4.45 8.15 0.30
CA ARG A 140 -3.32 7.38 0.83
C ARG A 140 -3.38 5.91 0.45
N TYR A 141 -4.58 5.31 0.47
CA TYR A 141 -4.79 3.95 -0.01
C TYR A 141 -4.58 3.88 -1.53
N ARG A 142 -5.08 4.87 -2.28
CA ARG A 142 -4.85 4.94 -3.74
C ARG A 142 -3.37 5.03 -4.08
N LYS A 143 -2.63 5.88 -3.36
CA LYS A 143 -1.17 6.01 -3.45
C LYS A 143 -0.48 4.68 -3.21
N GLU A 144 -0.78 4.03 -2.08
CA GLU A 144 -0.14 2.77 -1.71
C GLU A 144 -0.46 1.61 -2.67
N LEU A 145 -1.70 1.57 -3.18
CA LEU A 145 -2.11 0.59 -4.19
C LEU A 145 -1.30 0.76 -5.47
N TYR A 146 -1.14 2.00 -5.91
CA TYR A 146 -0.40 2.30 -7.13
C TYR A 146 1.11 2.03 -6.97
N GLU A 147 1.69 2.35 -5.82
CA GLU A 147 3.08 2.02 -5.48
C GLU A 147 3.32 0.51 -5.53
N TYR A 148 2.44 -0.27 -4.90
CA TYR A 148 2.53 -1.71 -4.94
C TYR A 148 2.39 -2.29 -6.36
N TYR A 149 1.45 -1.77 -7.17
CA TYR A 149 1.30 -2.13 -8.58
C TYR A 149 2.58 -1.92 -9.40
N VAL A 150 3.21 -0.76 -9.20
CA VAL A 150 4.47 -0.37 -9.84
C VAL A 150 5.58 -1.34 -9.44
N ASP A 151 5.74 -1.57 -8.13
CA ASP A 151 6.88 -2.28 -7.53
C ASP A 151 6.83 -3.80 -7.69
N TYR A 152 5.63 -4.39 -7.69
CA TYR A 152 5.45 -5.84 -7.52
C TYR A 152 6.25 -6.68 -8.52
N GLU A 153 6.14 -6.40 -9.82
CA GLU A 153 6.72 -7.28 -10.86
C GLU A 153 8.25 -7.30 -10.81
N ASP A 154 8.88 -6.14 -10.55
CA ASP A 154 10.33 -6.07 -10.48
C ASP A 154 10.83 -6.83 -9.25
N PHE A 155 10.15 -6.69 -8.11
CA PHE A 155 10.47 -7.47 -6.91
C PHE A 155 10.25 -8.98 -7.15
N SER A 156 9.11 -9.38 -7.68
CA SER A 156 8.76 -10.78 -7.97
C SER A 156 9.79 -11.46 -8.89
N LYS A 157 10.30 -10.78 -9.92
CA LYS A 157 11.35 -11.32 -10.81
C LYS A 157 12.66 -11.65 -10.08
N THR A 158 12.96 -10.96 -8.99
CA THR A 158 14.20 -11.21 -8.23
C THR A 158 14.20 -12.54 -7.47
N LEU A 159 13.01 -13.13 -7.25
CA LEU A 159 12.84 -14.32 -6.40
C LEU A 159 13.44 -15.58 -7.01
N ALA A 160 13.40 -15.70 -8.34
CA ALA A 160 13.99 -16.82 -9.06
C ALA A 160 15.51 -16.89 -8.85
N SER A 161 16.18 -15.73 -8.75
CA SER A 161 17.63 -15.65 -8.56
C SER A 161 18.05 -15.59 -7.10
N TRP A 162 17.21 -15.06 -6.21
CA TRP A 162 17.52 -14.90 -4.79
C TRP A 162 16.37 -15.40 -3.89
N PRO A 163 16.26 -16.72 -3.67
CA PRO A 163 15.25 -17.31 -2.78
C PRO A 163 15.30 -16.79 -1.33
N THR A 164 16.44 -16.24 -0.91
CA THR A 164 16.58 -15.59 0.40
C THR A 164 15.63 -14.41 0.58
N ARG A 165 15.17 -13.79 -0.52
CA ARG A 165 14.19 -12.69 -0.51
C ARG A 165 12.74 -13.15 -0.35
N CYS A 166 12.47 -14.46 -0.32
CA CYS A 166 11.12 -14.97 -0.20
C CYS A 166 10.41 -14.55 1.09
N LYS A 167 11.16 -14.39 2.20
CA LYS A 167 10.59 -13.91 3.47
C LYS A 167 10.18 -12.43 3.38
N ASP A 168 11.06 -11.61 2.83
CA ASP A 168 10.81 -10.19 2.55
C ASP A 168 9.60 -10.01 1.63
N PHE A 169 9.53 -10.80 0.55
CA PHE A 169 8.40 -10.82 -0.37
C PHE A 169 7.09 -11.22 0.33
N TYR A 170 7.10 -12.27 1.14
CA TYR A 170 5.92 -12.68 1.90
C TYR A 170 5.40 -11.53 2.76
N HIS A 171 6.26 -10.92 3.58
CA HIS A 171 5.83 -9.83 4.46
C HIS A 171 5.37 -8.59 3.69
N TYR A 172 6.04 -8.26 2.58
CA TYR A 172 5.66 -7.14 1.72
C TYR A 172 4.27 -7.32 1.11
N VAL A 173 4.02 -8.48 0.49
CA VAL A 173 2.75 -8.78 -0.15
C VAL A 173 1.65 -8.96 0.88
N GLU A 174 1.91 -9.68 1.98
CA GLU A 174 0.96 -9.88 3.06
C GLU A 174 0.52 -8.55 3.69
N SER A 175 1.43 -7.58 3.82
CA SER A 175 1.08 -6.26 4.37
C SER A 175 0.07 -5.50 3.51
N LYS A 176 -0.12 -5.89 2.24
CA LYS A 176 -1.08 -5.27 1.32
C LYS A 176 -2.47 -5.90 1.39
N ARG A 177 -2.71 -6.93 2.20
CA ARG A 177 -4.04 -7.57 2.26
C ARG A 177 -5.15 -6.58 2.63
N LYS A 178 -4.96 -5.80 3.71
CA LYS A 178 -5.93 -4.77 4.14
C LYS A 178 -6.17 -3.68 3.09
N LEU A 179 -5.14 -3.38 2.28
CA LEU A 179 -5.24 -2.43 1.18
C LEU A 179 -6.17 -2.94 0.08
N TYR A 180 -6.09 -4.23 -0.26
CA TYR A 180 -7.02 -4.85 -1.23
C TYR A 180 -8.42 -5.02 -0.64
N GLU A 181 -8.55 -5.37 0.64
CA GLU A 181 -9.84 -5.42 1.35
C GLU A 181 -10.59 -4.08 1.29
N HIS A 182 -9.87 -2.96 1.48
CA HIS A 182 -10.42 -1.60 1.39
C HIS A 182 -11.11 -1.33 0.04
N PHE A 183 -10.52 -1.79 -1.06
CA PHE A 183 -11.04 -1.56 -2.41
C PHE A 183 -11.97 -2.67 -2.93
N LYS A 184 -11.97 -3.85 -2.30
CA LYS A 184 -12.77 -5.02 -2.73
C LYS A 184 -14.26 -4.68 -2.87
N THR A 185 -14.85 -4.06 -1.85
CA THR A 185 -16.29 -3.71 -1.86
C THR A 185 -16.60 -2.57 -2.84
N PRO A 186 -15.93 -1.39 -2.79
CA PRO A 186 -16.14 -0.32 -3.77
C PRO A 186 -16.02 -0.78 -5.21
N CYS A 187 -15.00 -1.60 -5.52
CA CYS A 187 -14.69 -2.02 -6.88
C CYS A 187 -15.55 -3.20 -7.40
N SER A 188 -16.16 -3.97 -6.51
CA SER A 188 -17.11 -5.04 -6.88
C SER A 188 -18.55 -4.52 -7.05
N SER A 189 -18.84 -3.31 -6.59
CA SER A 189 -20.18 -2.71 -6.70
C SER A 189 -20.52 -2.34 -8.16
N LYS A 190 -21.80 -2.40 -8.52
CA LYS A 190 -22.27 -2.01 -9.87
C LYS A 190 -21.95 -0.55 -10.20
N GLU A 191 -22.06 0.32 -9.21
CA GLU A 191 -21.80 1.77 -9.35
C GLU A 191 -20.30 2.10 -9.36
N LYS A 192 -19.45 1.19 -8.88
CA LYS A 192 -17.99 1.38 -8.70
C LYS A 192 -17.62 2.66 -7.95
N LYS A 193 -18.53 3.19 -7.13
CA LYS A 193 -18.33 4.44 -6.39
C LYS A 193 -17.18 4.26 -5.39
N GLY A 194 -16.16 5.10 -5.51
CA GLY A 194 -14.95 5.00 -4.69
C GLY A 194 -13.91 4.00 -5.20
N CYS A 195 -14.15 3.29 -6.31
CA CYS A 195 -13.12 2.46 -6.93
C CYS A 195 -12.09 3.34 -7.68
N PRO A 196 -10.77 3.13 -7.52
CA PRO A 196 -9.77 3.77 -8.37
C PRO A 196 -9.88 3.31 -9.82
N GLU A 197 -9.79 4.23 -10.78
CA GLU A 197 -9.88 3.91 -12.21
C GLU A 197 -8.84 2.87 -12.66
N PHE A 198 -7.68 2.88 -12.02
CA PHE A 198 -6.57 1.96 -12.29
C PHE A 198 -6.66 0.62 -11.53
N TYR A 199 -7.72 0.39 -10.73
CA TYR A 199 -7.80 -0.80 -9.87
C TYR A 199 -7.78 -2.10 -10.67
N SER A 200 -8.41 -2.16 -11.85
CA SER A 200 -8.44 -3.35 -12.70
C SER A 200 -7.04 -3.83 -13.09
N GLU A 201 -6.10 -2.92 -13.29
CA GLU A 201 -4.69 -3.24 -13.55
C GLU A 201 -4.00 -3.85 -12.32
N CYS A 202 -4.44 -3.47 -11.12
CA CYS A 202 -3.91 -3.94 -9.85
C CYS A 202 -4.48 -5.30 -9.42
N GLU A 203 -5.66 -5.68 -9.88
CA GLU A 203 -6.35 -6.91 -9.44
C GLU A 203 -5.52 -8.19 -9.58
N ARG A 204 -4.61 -8.23 -10.57
CA ARG A 204 -3.71 -9.37 -10.78
C ARG A 204 -2.66 -9.54 -9.68
N TYR A 205 -2.41 -8.50 -8.90
CA TYR A 205 -1.41 -8.48 -7.82
C TYR A 205 -2.02 -8.61 -6.42
N ASP A 206 -3.31 -8.91 -6.33
CA ASP A 206 -3.97 -9.19 -5.06
C ASP A 206 -3.17 -10.25 -4.26
N PRO A 207 -2.81 -9.98 -3.00
CA PRO A 207 -2.08 -10.91 -2.15
C PRO A 207 -2.65 -12.35 -2.14
N GLU A 208 -3.97 -12.52 -2.23
CA GLU A 208 -4.59 -13.85 -2.32
C GLU A 208 -4.15 -14.63 -3.58
N LYS A 209 -3.93 -13.90 -4.69
CA LYS A 209 -3.54 -14.47 -5.99
C LYS A 209 -2.03 -14.67 -6.12
N VAL A 210 -1.23 -13.77 -5.55
CA VAL A 210 0.22 -13.76 -5.78
C VAL A 210 1.06 -14.41 -4.68
N LEU A 211 0.55 -14.52 -3.45
CA LEU A 211 1.26 -15.23 -2.39
C LEU A 211 1.52 -16.71 -2.69
N PRO A 212 0.72 -17.45 -3.47
CA PRO A 212 1.10 -18.79 -3.94
C PRO A 212 2.26 -18.80 -4.96
N HIS A 213 3.27 -17.92 -4.79
CA HIS A 213 4.37 -17.75 -5.73
C HIS A 213 5.23 -19.02 -5.84
N PRO A 214 5.49 -19.53 -7.05
CA PRO A 214 6.18 -20.81 -7.25
C PRO A 214 7.58 -20.83 -6.63
N ASP A 215 8.36 -19.75 -6.81
CA ASP A 215 9.73 -19.66 -6.31
C ASP A 215 9.84 -19.58 -4.77
N CYS A 216 8.74 -19.32 -4.06
CA CYS A 216 8.73 -19.11 -2.62
C CYS A 216 7.81 -20.07 -1.84
N LYS A 217 7.36 -21.16 -2.47
CA LYS A 217 6.36 -22.08 -1.90
C LYS A 217 6.69 -22.55 -0.47
N GLY A 218 7.94 -22.95 -0.23
CA GLY A 218 8.37 -23.45 1.09
C GLY A 218 8.33 -22.39 2.18
N VAL A 219 8.89 -21.21 1.92
CA VAL A 219 8.93 -20.09 2.89
C VAL A 219 7.52 -19.60 3.20
N ILE A 220 6.65 -19.50 2.19
CA ILE A 220 5.29 -19.02 2.38
C ILE A 220 4.44 -20.00 3.20
N MET A 221 4.64 -21.30 3.04
CA MET A 221 4.02 -22.30 3.90
C MET A 221 4.47 -22.15 5.36
N GLN A 222 5.76 -21.94 5.60
CA GLN A 222 6.30 -21.76 6.95
C GLN A 222 5.78 -20.48 7.61
N GLU A 223 5.85 -19.34 6.92
CA GLU A 223 5.42 -18.05 7.46
C GLU A 223 3.90 -18.03 7.78
N ARG A 224 3.06 -18.71 6.98
CA ARG A 224 1.62 -18.83 7.28
C ARG A 224 1.33 -19.62 8.55
N VAL A 225 2.10 -20.67 8.83
CA VAL A 225 1.98 -21.44 10.07
C VAL A 225 2.38 -20.56 11.27
N THR A 226 3.50 -19.86 11.16
CA THR A 226 4.02 -18.97 12.21
C THR A 226 3.08 -17.80 12.51
N THR A 227 2.44 -17.23 11.48
CA THR A 227 1.55 -16.06 11.62
C THR A 227 0.10 -16.42 11.90
N GLY A 228 -0.27 -17.70 11.92
CA GLY A 228 -1.66 -18.15 12.06
C GLY A 228 -2.58 -17.73 10.89
N SER A 229 -2.00 -17.31 9.75
CA SER A 229 -2.71 -16.76 8.59
C SER A 229 -3.33 -17.89 7.76
N ARG A 230 -4.65 -18.09 7.87
CA ARG A 230 -5.41 -19.11 7.11
C ARG A 230 -6.03 -18.48 5.85
N ILE A 231 -5.52 -18.81 4.68
CA ILE A 231 -6.24 -18.64 3.39
C ILE A 231 -6.94 -19.97 3.06
N PRO A 232 -8.19 -19.98 2.56
CA PRO A 232 -8.83 -21.20 2.06
C PRO A 232 -7.96 -21.84 0.96
N LYS A 233 -7.61 -23.13 1.13
CA LYS A 233 -6.89 -23.90 0.10
C LYS A 233 -7.77 -23.99 -1.16
N ILE A 234 -7.45 -23.23 -2.21
CA ILE A 234 -7.88 -23.55 -3.56
C ILE A 234 -6.72 -24.28 -4.24
N ILE A 235 -6.69 -25.60 -4.10
CA ILE A 235 -5.94 -26.47 -5.00
C ILE A 235 -6.98 -27.42 -5.58
N LYS A 236 -7.41 -27.15 -6.81
CA LYS A 236 -8.06 -28.15 -7.66
C LYS A 236 -6.96 -28.92 -8.39
N GLY A 237 -6.86 -30.22 -8.11
CA GLY A 237 -5.99 -31.20 -8.76
C GLY A 237 -6.42 -32.62 -8.39
N PRO A 238 -6.22 -33.62 -9.26
CA PRO A 238 -7.29 -34.54 -9.68
C PRO A 238 -7.55 -35.70 -8.73
N SER A 239 -8.83 -36.06 -8.62
CA SER A 239 -9.31 -37.31 -8.02
C SER A 239 -8.65 -38.51 -8.71
N LEU A 240 -7.95 -39.32 -7.92
CA LEU A 240 -7.60 -40.70 -8.25
C LEU A 240 -8.55 -41.59 -7.45
N ASN A 241 -9.43 -42.26 -8.18
CA ASN A 241 -10.30 -43.32 -7.69
C ASN A 241 -9.51 -44.65 -7.60
N VAL A 242 -10.17 -45.63 -6.95
CA VAL A 242 -10.05 -47.10 -7.06
C VAL A 242 -9.24 -47.76 -5.90
N PRO A 243 -9.68 -48.89 -5.30
CA PRO A 243 -11.03 -49.27 -4.84
C PRO A 243 -11.05 -50.10 -3.49
N GLU A 244 -12.25 -50.22 -2.91
CA GLU A 244 -12.93 -51.42 -2.35
C GLU A 244 -12.17 -52.58 -1.65
N SER A 245 -12.65 -52.94 -0.45
CA SER A 245 -12.82 -54.34 -0.01
C SER A 245 -13.90 -54.43 1.08
N GLU A 246 -14.61 -55.55 1.06
CA GLU A 246 -15.93 -55.86 1.63
C GLU A 246 -15.88 -56.40 3.09
N ASP A 247 -17.06 -56.48 3.73
CA ASP A 247 -17.61 -57.65 4.45
C ASP A 247 -18.68 -57.19 5.48
N GLU A 248 -19.97 -57.40 5.16
CA GLU A 248 -20.88 -58.46 5.68
C GLU A 248 -21.48 -58.18 7.08
N ASN A 249 -22.79 -57.83 7.13
CA ASN A 249 -23.94 -58.69 7.50
C ASN A 249 -24.36 -58.35 8.96
N ASP A 250 -25.60 -58.26 9.45
CA ASP A 250 -26.94 -58.83 9.23
C ASP A 250 -27.91 -57.85 9.97
N GLY A 251 -29.08 -57.42 9.47
CA GLY A 251 -30.32 -58.17 9.61
C GLY A 251 -31.44 -57.39 10.33
N ARG A 252 -32.54 -57.15 9.59
CA ARG A 252 -33.97 -57.17 10.02
C ARG A 252 -34.62 -55.96 10.75
N MET A 253 -35.64 -55.40 10.07
CA MET A 253 -36.78 -54.60 10.58
C MET A 253 -37.98 -55.56 10.84
N PRO A 254 -39.02 -55.26 11.67
CA PRO A 254 -40.01 -54.23 11.30
C PRO A 254 -40.72 -53.44 12.44
N VAL A 255 -41.14 -52.21 12.07
CA VAL A 255 -42.41 -51.50 12.30
C VAL A 255 -43.21 -51.70 13.61
N GLY A 256 -43.44 -50.58 14.32
CA GLY A 256 -44.57 -50.38 15.24
C GLY A 256 -44.40 -49.16 16.15
N ALA A 257 -45.27 -48.16 16.01
CA ALA A 257 -45.38 -46.96 16.86
C ALA A 257 -46.85 -46.82 17.34
N PRO A 258 -47.22 -45.93 18.29
CA PRO A 258 -46.45 -45.25 19.35
C PRO A 258 -47.18 -45.22 20.73
N SER A 259 -46.54 -44.52 21.69
CA SER A 259 -47.04 -43.93 22.97
C SER A 259 -47.13 -44.89 24.17
N SER A 260 -46.72 -44.55 25.41
CA SER A 260 -46.40 -43.28 26.09
C SER A 260 -45.55 -43.52 27.36
N ASN A 261 -44.72 -42.52 27.72
CA ASN A 261 -44.21 -42.15 29.06
C ASN A 261 -43.38 -43.16 29.91
N GLU A 262 -42.06 -42.92 30.00
CA GLU A 262 -41.37 -42.14 31.07
C GLU A 262 -39.95 -42.70 31.35
N ASN A 263 -38.97 -41.76 31.41
CA ASN A 263 -37.58 -41.89 31.88
C ASN A 263 -36.55 -42.76 31.12
N SER A 264 -35.54 -42.10 30.52
CA SER A 264 -34.23 -41.90 31.19
C SER A 264 -33.14 -41.33 30.25
N ASN A 265 -32.24 -40.57 30.87
CA ASN A 265 -30.81 -40.42 30.56
C ASN A 265 -30.30 -39.20 29.74
N ASN A 266 -29.66 -38.32 30.52
CA ASN A 266 -28.30 -37.82 30.35
C ASN A 266 -28.05 -36.63 29.43
N VAL A 267 -28.39 -35.45 29.95
CA VAL A 267 -27.64 -34.21 29.70
C VAL A 267 -26.35 -34.26 30.51
N ARG A 268 -25.19 -34.35 29.83
CA ARG A 268 -23.89 -34.11 30.44
C ARG A 268 -23.39 -32.73 30.01
N MET A 269 -23.69 -31.72 30.83
CA MET A 269 -22.91 -30.48 30.83
C MET A 269 -21.53 -30.76 31.41
N TYR A 270 -20.47 -30.28 30.74
CA TYR A 270 -19.25 -29.88 31.44
C TYR A 270 -18.89 -28.46 31.02
N GLY A 271 -18.88 -27.59 32.03
CA GLY A 271 -18.41 -26.23 31.93
C GLY A 271 -16.90 -26.14 31.86
N SER A 272 -16.47 -25.03 31.28
CA SER A 272 -15.28 -24.22 31.56
C SER A 272 -14.39 -24.64 32.74
N VAL A 273 -13.07 -24.65 32.52
CA VAL A 273 -12.08 -23.73 33.13
C VAL A 273 -10.69 -24.12 32.64
N LEU A 274 -9.96 -23.20 32.00
CA LEU A 274 -8.57 -22.85 32.35
C LEU A 274 -8.31 -21.41 31.84
N LEU A 275 -8.66 -20.47 32.71
CA LEU A 275 -8.09 -19.13 32.75
C LEU A 275 -6.67 -19.25 33.32
N GLY A 276 -5.68 -18.69 32.62
CA GLY A 276 -4.34 -18.53 33.18
C GLY A 276 -3.31 -18.12 32.14
N VAL A 277 -3.35 -16.87 31.68
CA VAL A 277 -2.20 -15.94 31.61
C VAL A 277 -2.77 -14.53 31.39
N VAL A 278 -2.70 -13.69 32.43
CA VAL A 278 -2.83 -12.22 32.32
C VAL A 278 -1.53 -11.61 32.85
N ALA A 279 -1.11 -10.51 32.22
CA ALA A 279 0.06 -9.66 32.46
C ALA A 279 1.35 -10.17 31.79
N THR A 280 1.72 -9.67 30.60
CA THR A 280 2.32 -8.35 30.43
C THR A 280 1.98 -7.73 29.06
N SER A 281 0.95 -6.88 28.99
CA SER A 281 0.66 -6.09 27.79
C SER A 281 0.37 -4.63 28.13
N MET A 282 1.24 -4.02 28.94
CA MET A 282 1.19 -2.60 29.29
C MET A 282 2.47 -1.81 28.95
N THR A 283 3.21 -2.21 27.92
CA THR A 283 4.33 -1.41 27.39
C THR A 283 4.18 -1.01 25.91
N SER A 284 3.31 -1.65 25.13
CA SER A 284 3.15 -1.33 23.70
C SER A 284 2.35 -0.06 23.42
N GLY A 285 1.47 0.37 24.34
CA GLY A 285 0.72 1.62 24.21
C GLY A 285 1.51 2.88 24.60
N ALA A 286 2.53 2.73 25.44
CA ALA A 286 3.42 3.82 25.84
C ALA A 286 4.56 4.04 24.83
N LEU A 287 4.97 3.00 24.08
CA LEU A 287 5.95 3.15 23.00
C LEU A 287 5.38 3.86 21.75
N TYR A 288 4.07 3.78 21.50
CA TYR A 288 3.45 4.60 20.44
C TYR A 288 3.23 6.07 20.86
N ARG A 289 3.34 6.33 22.17
CA ARG A 289 3.54 7.65 22.76
C ARG A 289 5.02 7.89 23.10
N VAL A 290 5.95 7.35 22.29
CA VAL A 290 7.24 8.02 22.09
C VAL A 290 6.94 9.34 21.41
N ASN A 291 6.71 10.28 22.32
CA ASN A 291 6.51 11.70 22.21
C ASN A 291 6.85 12.22 20.80
N ILE A 292 5.82 12.63 20.04
CA ILE A 292 6.00 13.39 18.79
C ILE A 292 6.96 14.57 19.03
N ASN A 293 6.97 15.14 20.24
CA ASN A 293 7.93 16.17 20.62
C ASN A 293 9.37 15.67 20.75
N SER A 294 9.63 14.42 21.17
CA SER A 294 10.97 13.83 21.16
C SER A 294 11.45 13.51 19.73
N LEU A 295 10.56 13.05 18.84
CA LEU A 295 10.92 12.84 17.43
C LEU A 295 11.22 14.17 16.72
N ILE A 296 10.48 15.23 17.04
CA ILE A 296 10.76 16.60 16.56
C ILE A 296 12.09 17.11 17.14
N GLN A 297 12.35 16.90 18.42
CA GLN A 297 13.62 17.30 19.05
C GLN A 297 14.83 16.57 18.47
N ILE A 298 14.73 15.26 18.22
CA ILE A 298 15.78 14.48 17.56
C ILE A 298 16.04 15.01 16.14
N ASN A 299 14.98 15.34 15.39
CA ASN A 299 15.13 15.91 14.04
C ASN A 299 15.78 17.31 14.07
N CYS A 300 15.44 18.16 15.05
CA CYS A 300 16.09 19.46 15.22
C CYS A 300 17.56 19.34 15.62
N ILE A 301 17.92 18.37 16.47
CA ILE A 301 19.31 18.12 16.88
C ILE A 301 20.14 17.56 15.71
N CYS A 302 19.60 16.63 14.92
CA CYS A 302 20.27 16.12 13.72
C CYS A 302 20.49 17.21 12.66
N LEU A 303 19.51 18.12 12.47
CA LEU A 303 19.66 19.26 11.57
C LEU A 303 20.73 20.25 12.07
N LEU A 304 20.78 20.54 13.37
CA LEU A 304 21.82 21.38 13.99
C LEU A 304 23.22 20.78 13.88
N ILE A 305 23.36 19.48 14.11
CA ILE A 305 24.65 18.78 13.96
C ILE A 305 25.11 18.80 12.49
N SER A 306 24.18 18.65 11.54
CA SER A 306 24.50 18.69 10.10
C SER A 306 24.96 20.07 9.63
N SER A 307 24.49 21.15 10.25
CA SER A 307 24.95 22.53 9.99
C SER A 307 26.20 22.93 10.76
N ILE A 308 26.62 22.16 11.79
CA ILE A 308 27.89 22.37 12.51
C ILE A 308 29.04 21.56 11.87
N ILE A 309 28.74 20.42 11.22
CA ILE A 309 29.75 19.52 10.64
C ILE A 309 30.02 19.80 9.15
N SER A 310 29.26 20.68 8.50
CA SER A 310 29.58 21.11 7.13
C SER A 310 30.47 22.37 7.17
N PRO A 311 31.71 22.33 6.62
CA PRO A 311 32.62 23.47 6.59
C PRO A 311 32.14 24.62 5.70
#